data_AF-A0A497M795-F1
#
_entry.id   AF-A0A497M795-F1
#
_cell.length_a   1.000
_cell.length_b   1.000
_cell.length_c   1.000
_cell.angle_alpha   90.00
_cell.angle_beta   90.00
_cell.angle_gamma   90.00
#
_symmetry.space_group_name_H-M   'P 1'
#
loop_
_entity.id
_entity.type
_entity.pdbx_description
1 polymer ?
#
loop_
_entity_poly.entity_id
_entity_poly.type
_entity_poly.pdbx_seq_one_letter_code
_entity_poly.pdbx_strand_id
1 'polypeptide(L)'
;MGLLDLFRRKIEKKSEATKTLSELEQLCQNDKEIYEALKDTMLLDPRKIETSIEEAVKKAKKFEQAKEMLEANLWYRIAGGLAIYKGDVKKVKEYFGKCAKISGKKFLILNNTEKAVAKAQEYYKKYLAS
;
A
#
# COMPACT_ATOMS: atom_id res chain seq x y z
N MET A 1 -14.76 -30.18 38.46
CA MET A 1 -14.53 -28.96 37.66
C MET A 1 -13.08 -28.98 37.22
N GLY A 2 -12.85 -29.27 35.94
CA GLY A 2 -11.54 -29.66 35.43
C GLY A 2 -10.77 -28.49 34.83
N LEU A 3 -9.45 -28.63 34.70
CA LEU A 3 -8.55 -27.68 34.02
C LEU A 3 -9.01 -27.28 32.60
N LEU A 4 -9.88 -28.09 31.97
CA LEU A 4 -10.51 -27.80 30.68
C LEU A 4 -11.51 -26.62 30.73
N ASP A 5 -12.17 -26.37 31.87
CA ASP A 5 -13.13 -25.25 32.03
C ASP A 5 -12.42 -23.89 32.06
N LEU A 6 -11.18 -23.86 32.57
CA LEU A 6 -10.32 -22.66 32.57
C LEU A 6 -9.86 -22.30 31.15
N PHE A 7 -9.61 -23.30 30.29
CA PHE A 7 -9.26 -23.06 28.89
C PHE A 7 -10.45 -22.58 28.07
N ARG A 8 -11.67 -23.08 28.35
CA ARG A 8 -12.89 -22.62 27.67
C ARG A 8 -13.19 -21.14 27.95
N ARG A 9 -13.04 -20.69 29.20
CA ARG A 9 -13.14 -19.26 29.57
C ARG A 9 -12.07 -18.37 28.93
N LYS A 10 -10.89 -18.91 28.61
CA LYS A 10 -9.81 -18.16 27.93
C LYS A 10 -10.04 -18.02 26.43
N ILE A 11 -10.80 -18.95 25.82
CA ILE A 11 -11.20 -18.87 24.41
C ILE A 11 -12.40 -17.92 24.25
N GLU A 12 -13.37 -17.96 25.16
CA GLU A 12 -14.54 -17.05 25.14
C GLU A 12 -14.20 -15.60 25.53
N LYS A 13 -13.11 -15.33 26.27
CA LYS A 13 -12.65 -13.95 26.50
C LYS A 13 -11.88 -13.33 25.34
N LYS A 14 -11.56 -14.07 24.28
CA LYS A 14 -10.87 -13.55 23.10
C LYS A 14 -11.84 -13.05 22.01
N SER A 15 -13.14 -13.25 22.17
CA SER A 15 -14.18 -12.84 21.21
C SER A 15 -14.66 -11.39 21.35
N GLU A 16 -14.15 -10.63 22.32
CA GLU A 16 -14.44 -9.18 22.46
C GLU A 16 -13.15 -8.37 22.67
N ALA A 17 -12.10 -8.68 21.91
CA ALA A 17 -11.16 -7.62 21.59
C ALA A 17 -11.83 -6.79 20.51
N THR A 18 -12.48 -5.68 20.90
CA THR A 18 -12.91 -4.63 19.98
C THR A 18 -11.68 -4.29 19.13
N LYS A 19 -11.60 -4.85 17.90
CA LYS A 19 -10.49 -4.57 16.99
C LYS A 19 -10.59 -3.09 16.68
N THR A 20 -9.83 -2.27 17.40
CA THR A 20 -9.66 -0.86 17.09
C THR A 20 -9.06 -0.82 15.69
N LEU A 21 -9.90 -0.51 14.70
CA LEU A 21 -9.49 -0.41 13.31
C LEU A 21 -8.34 0.59 13.22
N SER A 22 -7.34 0.28 12.39
CA SER A 22 -6.27 1.24 12.13
C SER A 22 -6.86 2.51 11.50
N GLU A 23 -6.19 3.65 11.64
CA GLU A 23 -6.69 4.91 11.06
C GLU A 23 -6.88 4.83 9.53
N LEU A 24 -6.01 4.08 8.83
CA LEU A 24 -6.15 3.82 7.40
C LEU A 24 -7.38 2.95 7.09
N GLU A 25 -7.64 1.94 7.92
CA GLU A 25 -8.79 1.04 7.78
C GLU A 25 -10.13 1.76 8.04
N GLN A 26 -10.14 2.65 9.05
CA GLN A 26 -11.27 3.56 9.30
C GLN A 26 -11.52 4.50 8.12
N LEU A 27 -10.44 5.08 7.55
CA LEU A 27 -10.53 5.99 6.41
C LEU A 27 -11.05 5.29 5.14
N CYS A 28 -10.74 4.01 4.99
CA CYS A 28 -11.26 3.17 3.90
C CYS A 28 -12.73 2.73 4.11
N GLN A 29 -13.39 3.10 5.22
CA GLN A 29 -14.82 2.80 5.48
C GLN A 29 -15.18 1.31 5.33
N ASN A 30 -14.30 0.41 5.78
CA ASN A 30 -14.44 -1.04 5.61
C ASN A 30 -14.40 -1.53 4.15
N ASP A 31 -13.99 -0.71 3.19
CA ASP A 31 -13.60 -1.20 1.87
C ASP A 31 -12.28 -1.97 1.98
N LYS A 32 -12.42 -3.27 2.24
CA LYS A 32 -11.29 -4.18 2.46
C LYS A 32 -10.35 -4.23 1.27
N GLU A 33 -10.87 -4.15 0.05
CA GLU A 33 -10.03 -4.21 -1.15
C GLU A 33 -9.15 -2.96 -1.28
N ILE A 34 -9.74 -1.78 -1.05
CA ILE A 34 -8.98 -0.52 -1.05
C ILE A 34 -7.99 -0.46 0.10
N TYR A 35 -8.38 -0.91 1.29
CA TYR A 35 -7.47 -0.99 2.44
C TYR A 35 -6.27 -1.89 2.14
N GLU A 36 -6.49 -3.11 1.64
CA GLU A 36 -5.41 -4.04 1.28
C GLU A 36 -4.53 -3.48 0.15
N ALA A 37 -5.15 -2.86 -0.87
CA ALA A 37 -4.41 -2.19 -1.95
C ALA A 37 -3.48 -1.11 -1.41
N LEU A 38 -3.96 -0.23 -0.52
CA LEU A 38 -3.18 0.86 0.05
C LEU A 38 -2.12 0.35 1.02
N LYS A 39 -2.45 -0.63 1.87
CA LYS A 39 -1.51 -1.25 2.80
C LYS A 39 -0.25 -1.77 2.08
N ASP A 40 -0.40 -2.32 0.87
CA ASP A 40 0.71 -2.91 0.11
C ASP A 40 1.51 -1.92 -0.74
N THR A 41 0.95 -0.75 -1.05
CA THR A 41 1.46 0.15 -2.10
C THR A 41 1.68 1.60 -1.68
N MET A 42 1.00 2.05 -0.64
CA MET A 42 1.06 3.42 -0.15
C MET A 42 2.30 3.64 0.72
N LEU A 43 2.91 4.82 0.58
CA LEU A 43 3.95 5.30 1.47
C LEU A 43 3.29 6.14 2.56
N LEU A 44 3.44 5.77 3.84
CA LEU A 44 2.77 6.49 4.93
C LEU A 44 3.25 7.95 5.06
N ASP A 45 4.56 8.19 4.89
CA ASP A 45 5.13 9.53 4.80
C ASP A 45 6.07 9.64 3.60
N PRO A 46 5.54 10.00 2.41
CA PRO A 46 6.32 10.15 1.18
C PRO A 46 7.41 11.23 1.27
N ARG A 47 7.30 12.19 2.21
CA ARG A 47 8.27 13.29 2.39
C ARG A 47 9.62 12.82 2.93
N LYS A 48 9.67 11.61 3.52
CA LYS A 48 10.90 10.96 3.98
C LYS A 48 11.66 10.25 2.86
N ILE A 49 11.11 10.21 1.66
CA ILE A 49 11.79 9.66 0.50
C ILE A 49 12.58 10.78 -0.17
N GLU A 50 13.90 10.70 -0.08
CA GLU A 50 14.83 11.70 -0.65
C GLU A 50 14.89 11.65 -2.19
N THR A 51 14.32 10.60 -2.79
CA THR A 51 14.33 10.41 -4.25
C THR A 51 13.07 10.95 -4.91
N SER A 52 13.24 11.71 -5.98
CA SER A 52 12.11 12.17 -6.82
C SER A 52 11.47 11.02 -7.62
N ILE A 53 10.24 11.21 -8.12
CA ILE A 53 9.59 10.22 -9.01
C ILE A 53 10.44 10.02 -10.26
N GLU A 54 10.94 11.12 -10.82
CA GLU A 54 11.70 11.14 -12.06
C GLU A 54 13.01 10.35 -11.91
N GLU A 55 13.70 10.52 -10.78
CA GLU A 55 14.90 9.75 -10.46
C GLU A 55 14.58 8.27 -10.19
N ALA A 56 13.52 7.96 -9.45
CA ALA A 56 13.09 6.59 -9.20
C ALA A 56 12.79 5.86 -10.52
N VAL A 57 12.08 6.50 -11.46
CA VAL A 57 11.79 5.93 -12.78
C VAL A 57 13.06 5.76 -13.62
N LYS A 58 14.00 6.71 -13.56
CA LYS A 58 15.29 6.60 -14.25
C LYS A 58 16.09 5.41 -13.75
N LYS A 59 16.15 5.20 -12.42
CA LYS A 59 16.80 4.04 -11.81
C LYS A 59 16.08 2.74 -12.23
N ALA A 60 14.75 2.69 -12.14
CA ALA A 60 13.96 1.52 -12.52
C ALA A 60 14.24 1.08 -13.96
N LYS A 61 14.23 2.02 -14.92
CA LYS A 61 14.52 1.74 -16.33
C LYS A 61 15.95 1.27 -16.55
N LYS A 62 16.94 1.83 -15.84
CA LYS A 62 18.34 1.41 -15.92
C LYS A 62 18.49 -0.05 -15.48
N PHE A 63 17.88 -0.43 -14.37
CA PHE A 63 17.91 -1.82 -13.88
C PHE A 63 17.13 -2.77 -14.79
N GLU A 64 15.99 -2.34 -15.35
CA GLU A 64 15.23 -3.13 -16.33
C GLU A 64 16.07 -3.43 -17.59
N GLN A 65 16.82 -2.43 -18.09
CA GLN A 65 17.76 -2.60 -19.21
C GLN A 65 18.95 -3.52 -18.86
N ALA A 66 19.44 -3.44 -17.62
CA ALA A 66 20.49 -4.32 -17.11
C ALA A 66 19.99 -5.75 -16.78
N LYS A 67 18.69 -6.02 -16.93
CA LYS A 67 18.01 -7.28 -16.54
C LYS A 67 18.06 -7.57 -15.04
N GLU A 68 18.34 -6.56 -14.22
CA GLU A 68 18.29 -6.59 -12.76
C GLU A 68 16.83 -6.35 -12.32
N MET A 69 16.03 -7.39 -12.46
CA MET A 69 14.57 -7.29 -12.36
C MET A 69 14.07 -6.98 -10.94
N LEU A 70 14.75 -7.44 -9.89
CA LEU A 70 14.36 -7.19 -8.50
C LEU A 70 14.52 -5.70 -8.16
N GLU A 71 15.65 -5.13 -8.56
CA GLU A 71 16.00 -3.73 -8.42
C GLU A 71 15.06 -2.86 -9.24
N ALA A 72 14.80 -3.23 -10.49
CA ALA A 72 13.83 -2.53 -11.35
C ALA A 72 12.44 -2.50 -10.69
N ASN A 73 11.96 -3.62 -10.17
CA ASN A 73 10.68 -3.72 -9.49
C ASN A 73 10.63 -2.86 -8.22
N LEU A 74 11.69 -2.85 -7.41
CA LEU A 74 11.77 -1.99 -6.22
C LEU A 74 11.62 -0.50 -6.59
N TRP A 75 12.38 -0.04 -7.59
CA TRP A 75 12.33 1.36 -8.02
C TRP A 75 10.99 1.74 -8.66
N TYR A 76 10.36 0.85 -9.43
CA TYR A 76 9.00 1.08 -9.90
C TYR A 76 7.97 1.14 -8.76
N ARG A 77 8.13 0.35 -7.69
CA ARG A 77 7.25 0.44 -6.50
C ARG A 77 7.42 1.78 -5.79
N ILE A 78 8.65 2.28 -5.64
CA ILE A 78 8.93 3.60 -5.06
C ILE A 78 8.28 4.70 -5.92
N ALA A 79 8.49 4.65 -7.25
CA ALA A 79 7.85 5.59 -8.17
C ALA A 79 6.32 5.53 -8.10
N GLY A 80 5.74 4.33 -7.99
CA GLY A 80 4.32 4.10 -7.81
C GLY A 80 3.78 4.73 -6.52
N GLY A 81 4.42 4.47 -5.38
CA GLY A 81 4.04 5.04 -4.08
C GLY A 81 4.10 6.58 -4.08
N LEU A 82 5.14 7.16 -4.68
CA LEU A 82 5.24 8.61 -4.84
C LEU A 82 4.17 9.16 -5.81
N ALA A 83 3.80 8.42 -6.85
CA ALA A 83 2.70 8.81 -7.75
C ALA A 83 1.35 8.81 -7.04
N ILE A 84 1.11 7.89 -6.09
CA ILE A 84 -0.06 7.92 -5.20
C ILE A 84 -0.07 9.23 -4.39
N TYR A 85 1.08 9.65 -3.87
CA TYR A 85 1.22 10.92 -3.14
C TYR A 85 0.94 12.16 -4.00
N LYS A 86 1.38 12.17 -5.26
CA LYS A 86 1.04 13.25 -6.20
C LYS A 86 -0.41 13.21 -6.71
N GLY A 87 -1.16 12.14 -6.42
CA GLY A 87 -2.51 11.94 -6.96
C GLY A 87 -2.55 11.57 -8.44
N ASP A 88 -1.43 11.13 -9.02
CA ASP A 88 -1.31 10.85 -10.46
C ASP A 88 -1.72 9.41 -10.79
N VAL A 89 -3.03 9.20 -10.97
CA VAL A 89 -3.63 7.89 -11.27
C VAL A 89 -2.98 7.21 -12.49
N LYS A 90 -2.64 7.99 -13.53
CA LYS A 90 -2.06 7.46 -14.77
C LYS A 90 -0.70 6.83 -14.49
N LYS A 91 0.15 7.53 -13.75
CA LYS A 91 1.47 7.02 -13.34
C LYS A 91 1.38 5.87 -12.36
N VAL A 92 0.39 5.86 -11.45
CA VAL A 92 0.15 4.72 -10.56
C VAL A 92 -0.15 3.46 -11.37
N LYS A 93 -1.06 3.53 -12.36
CA LYS A 93 -1.36 2.40 -13.27
C LYS A 93 -0.12 1.94 -14.03
N GLU A 94 0.66 2.88 -14.56
CA GLU A 94 1.89 2.58 -15.29
C GLU A 94 2.91 1.84 -14.42
N TYR A 95 3.27 2.39 -13.26
CA TYR A 95 4.37 1.88 -12.45
C TYR A 95 4.00 0.58 -11.72
N PHE A 96 2.81 0.47 -11.15
CA PHE A 96 2.37 -0.80 -10.57
C PHE A 96 2.05 -1.84 -11.65
N GLY A 97 1.64 -1.43 -12.86
CA GLY A 97 1.54 -2.32 -14.02
C GLY A 97 2.90 -2.89 -14.43
N LYS A 98 3.96 -2.07 -14.40
CA LYS A 98 5.35 -2.54 -14.58
C LYS A 98 5.75 -3.53 -13.48
N CYS A 99 5.46 -3.23 -12.22
CA CYS A 99 5.73 -4.12 -11.09
C CYS A 99 5.03 -5.48 -11.26
N ALA A 100 3.76 -5.47 -11.68
CA ALA A 100 2.98 -6.68 -11.93
C ALA A 100 3.62 -7.54 -13.02
N LYS A 101 4.06 -6.93 -14.12
CA LYS A 101 4.73 -7.63 -15.22
C LYS A 101 6.06 -8.24 -14.80
N ILE A 102 6.86 -7.53 -14.02
CA ILE A 102 8.18 -8.00 -13.56
C ILE A 102 8.05 -9.14 -12.54
N SER A 103 7.15 -8.97 -11.57
CA SER A 103 7.03 -9.91 -10.45
C SER A 103 6.07 -11.07 -10.69
N GLY A 104 5.22 -11.00 -11.72
CA GLY A 104 4.11 -11.93 -11.95
C GLY A 104 3.00 -11.84 -10.89
N LYS A 105 3.06 -10.86 -9.97
CA LYS A 105 2.08 -10.68 -8.89
C LYS A 105 0.98 -9.72 -9.30
N LYS A 106 -0.24 -9.98 -8.82
CA LYS A 106 -1.36 -9.04 -8.94
C LYS A 106 -1.21 -7.93 -7.90
N PHE A 107 -1.33 -6.69 -8.32
CA PHE A 107 -1.39 -5.53 -7.43
C PHE A 107 -2.85 -5.06 -7.33
N LEU A 108 -3.44 -5.14 -6.14
CA LEU A 108 -4.86 -4.81 -5.92
C LEU A 108 -5.19 -3.35 -6.26
N ILE A 109 -4.23 -2.44 -6.11
CA ILE A 109 -4.40 -1.03 -6.51
C ILE A 109 -4.75 -0.86 -8.00
N LEU A 110 -4.43 -1.83 -8.85
CA LEU A 110 -4.76 -1.78 -10.27
C LEU A 110 -6.24 -2.09 -10.56
N ASN A 111 -6.97 -2.71 -9.62
CA ASN A 111 -8.40 -3.02 -9.81
C ASN A 111 -9.27 -1.76 -9.69
N ASN A 112 -8.92 -0.84 -8.78
CA ASN A 112 -9.65 0.40 -8.56
C ASN A 112 -8.69 1.54 -8.16
N THR A 113 -7.83 1.92 -9.11
CA THR A 113 -6.74 2.86 -8.85
C THR A 113 -7.24 4.24 -8.47
N GLU A 114 -8.28 4.73 -9.14
CA GLU A 114 -8.90 6.03 -8.90
C GLU A 114 -9.35 6.15 -7.43
N LYS A 115 -10.13 5.17 -6.95
CA LYS A 115 -10.64 5.17 -5.58
C LYS A 115 -9.51 5.02 -4.54
N ALA A 116 -8.54 4.15 -4.80
CA ALA A 116 -7.40 3.96 -3.91
C ALA A 116 -6.58 5.25 -3.79
N VAL A 117 -6.26 5.90 -4.90
CA VAL A 117 -5.53 7.18 -4.91
C VAL A 117 -6.34 8.27 -4.18
N ALA A 118 -7.65 8.37 -4.42
CA ALA A 118 -8.49 9.34 -3.70
C ALA A 118 -8.45 9.13 -2.18
N LYS A 119 -8.52 7.88 -1.72
CA LYS A 119 -8.42 7.56 -0.29
C LYS A 119 -7.05 7.84 0.30
N ALA A 120 -5.98 7.54 -0.43
CA ALA A 120 -4.64 7.94 -0.01
C ALA A 120 -4.51 9.47 0.11
N GLN A 121 -5.12 10.23 -0.81
CA GLN A 121 -5.13 11.70 -0.75
C GLN A 121 -5.89 12.24 0.48
N GLU A 122 -7.01 11.61 0.86
CA GLU A 122 -7.70 11.94 2.12
C GLU A 122 -6.77 11.74 3.33
N TYR A 123 -6.03 10.63 3.37
CA TYR A 123 -5.05 10.38 4.43
C TYR A 123 -3.95 11.45 4.44
N TYR A 124 -3.33 11.74 3.30
CA TYR A 124 -2.24 12.72 3.25
C TYR A 124 -2.71 14.13 3.65
N LYS A 125 -3.92 14.54 3.25
CA LYS A 125 -4.50 15.82 3.69
C LYS A 125 -4.75 15.85 5.19
N LYS A 126 -5.14 14.72 5.80
CA LYS A 126 -5.42 14.65 7.23
C LYS A 126 -4.15 14.64 8.09
N TYR A 127 -3.09 13.99 7.62
CA TYR A 127 -1.92 13.70 8.46
C TYR A 127 -0.60 14.36 8.01
N LEU A 128 -0.50 14.77 6.74
CA LEU A 128 0.71 15.37 6.17
C LEU A 128 0.51 16.82 5.68
N ALA A 129 -0.70 17.37 5.79
CA ALA A 129 -0.92 18.81 5.62
C ALA A 129 -0.36 19.54 6.85
N SER A 130 0.94 19.82 6.83
CA SER A 130 1.64 20.69 7.78
C SER A 130 2.76 21.39 7.04
#